data_AF-A0AAE2YHG9-F1
#
_entry.id   AF-A0AAE2YHG9-F1
#
_cell.length_a   1.000
_cell.length_b   1.000
_cell.length_c   1.000
_cell.angle_alpha   90.00
_cell.angle_beta   90.00
_cell.angle_gamma   90.00
#
_symmetry.space_group_name_H-M   'P 1'
#
loop_
_entity.id
_entity.type
_entity.pdbx_description
1 polymer ?
#
loop_
_entity_poly.entity_id
_entity_poly.type
_entity_poly.pdbx_seq_one_letter_code
_entity_poly.pdbx_strand_id
1 'polypeptide(L)'
;MEKVYGILVDVDECIGCHACEVACKNSHEFPIEIMVQRVVSVEEGEFPSVKALHSPVERCMHCLEPACVSACPFGAITKTEHGPVVIDHEKCTGCQLCVKACPWNIPKLSIETKKVYKCDFCYSRLQEGLSPACVEVCPVGALKFGDREELLKEAKAKKKYIYGEVEAGGTSLIYASNEPLTKIGLPKLFPEELEILAVNPDAQRAFSEFRSTILRGDKILSRKVKRLLTIVAYAVAGCEECVEECTKEALSEGIKRNEILDALTVACLVRGDSALNTCKRAFKILKEKV
;
A
#
# COMPACT_ATOMS: atom_id res chain seq x y z
N MET A 1 -14.52 -0.45 -19.67
CA MET A 1 -13.71 -0.34 -18.44
C MET A 1 -12.41 0.30 -18.85
N GLU A 2 -11.99 1.39 -18.21
CA GLU A 2 -10.69 2.01 -18.50
C GLU A 2 -9.57 1.00 -18.23
N LYS A 3 -8.54 1.00 -19.08
CA LYS A 3 -7.41 0.08 -18.96
C LYS A 3 -6.61 0.42 -17.70
N VAL A 4 -6.48 -0.55 -16.80
CA VAL A 4 -5.59 -0.49 -15.65
C VAL A 4 -4.26 -1.11 -16.06
N TYR A 5 -3.18 -0.34 -15.94
CA TYR A 5 -1.85 -0.84 -16.26
C TYR A 5 -1.37 -1.83 -15.21
N GLY A 6 -0.61 -2.81 -15.65
CA GLY A 6 0.09 -3.77 -14.81
C GLY A 6 1.55 -3.90 -15.18
N ILE A 7 2.34 -4.40 -14.22
CA ILE A 7 3.68 -4.94 -14.45
C ILE A 7 3.66 -6.40 -14.01
N LEU A 8 3.97 -7.32 -14.91
CA LEU A 8 4.20 -8.72 -14.59
C LEU A 8 5.70 -8.93 -14.34
N VAL A 9 6.00 -9.57 -13.22
CA VAL A 9 7.33 -10.03 -12.82
C VAL A 9 7.35 -11.55 -12.93
N ASP A 10 8.00 -12.07 -13.97
CA ASP A 10 8.31 -13.48 -14.11
C ASP A 10 9.59 -13.81 -13.34
N VAL A 11 9.41 -14.43 -12.17
CA VAL A 11 10.52 -14.72 -11.25
C VAL A 11 11.45 -15.79 -11.82
N ASP A 12 10.92 -16.73 -12.63
CA ASP A 12 11.72 -17.82 -13.16
C ASP A 12 12.67 -17.35 -14.29
N GLU A 13 12.35 -16.22 -14.93
CA GLU A 13 13.17 -15.62 -16.00
C GLU A 13 14.19 -14.61 -15.46
N CYS A 14 14.04 -14.17 -14.21
CA CYS A 14 14.86 -13.11 -13.65
C CYS A 14 16.28 -13.61 -13.33
N ILE A 15 17.27 -12.97 -13.94
CA ILE A 15 18.70 -13.32 -13.79
C ILE A 15 19.42 -12.50 -12.70
N GLY A 16 18.70 -11.70 -11.91
CA GLY A 16 19.30 -10.93 -10.81
C GLY A 16 20.34 -9.88 -11.24
N CYS A 17 20.23 -9.30 -12.44
CA CYS A 17 21.24 -8.37 -12.97
C CYS A 17 21.24 -6.95 -12.36
N HIS A 18 20.28 -6.62 -11.49
CA HIS A 18 20.11 -5.30 -10.86
C HIS A 18 19.88 -4.11 -11.81
N ALA A 19 19.77 -4.32 -13.12
CA ALA A 19 19.55 -3.24 -14.10
C ALA A 19 18.29 -2.41 -13.80
N CYS A 20 17.23 -3.05 -13.30
CA CYS A 20 15.98 -2.39 -12.90
C CYS A 20 16.16 -1.40 -11.75
N GLU A 21 17.06 -1.67 -10.79
CA GLU A 21 17.36 -0.77 -9.68
C GLU A 21 18.06 0.50 -10.18
N VAL A 22 19.11 0.30 -11.01
CA VAL A 22 19.91 1.38 -11.58
C VAL A 22 19.05 2.26 -12.49
N ALA A 23 18.28 1.66 -13.40
CA ALA A 23 17.39 2.42 -14.29
C ALA A 23 16.33 3.19 -13.51
N CYS A 24 15.81 2.63 -12.41
CA CYS A 24 14.88 3.33 -11.55
C CYS A 24 15.52 4.51 -10.86
N LYS A 25 16.72 4.35 -10.30
CA LYS A 25 17.42 5.46 -9.63
C LYS A 25 17.79 6.56 -10.62
N ASN A 26 18.23 6.20 -11.82
CA ASN A 26 18.60 7.17 -12.86
C ASN A 26 17.40 7.93 -13.44
N SER A 27 16.19 7.34 -13.40
CA SER A 27 14.97 7.98 -13.93
C SER A 27 14.24 8.85 -12.92
N HIS A 28 14.67 8.91 -11.66
CA HIS A 28 14.00 9.67 -10.61
C HIS A 28 14.99 10.49 -9.78
N GLU A 29 14.58 11.69 -9.41
CA GLU A 29 15.33 12.57 -8.49
C GLU A 29 15.01 12.26 -7.02
N PHE A 30 14.88 10.97 -6.67
CA PHE A 30 14.64 10.59 -5.28
C PHE A 30 15.92 10.77 -4.43
N PRO A 31 15.80 11.16 -3.14
CA PRO A 31 16.93 11.28 -2.23
C PRO A 31 17.83 10.05 -2.24
N ILE A 32 19.15 10.20 -2.10
CA ILE A 32 20.11 9.12 -2.37
C ILE A 32 19.88 7.88 -1.49
N GLU A 33 19.41 8.08 -0.26
CA GLU A 33 19.08 7.02 0.70
C GLU A 33 17.79 6.25 0.34
N ILE A 34 16.98 6.80 -0.57
CA ILE A 34 15.73 6.19 -1.02
C ILE A 34 16.01 5.28 -2.22
N MET A 35 15.85 3.98 -1.96
CA MET A 35 15.73 2.92 -2.95
C MET A 35 14.29 2.42 -2.97
N VAL A 36 13.60 2.57 -4.10
CA VAL A 36 12.17 2.25 -4.24
C VAL A 36 11.90 0.86 -4.80
N GLN A 37 12.96 0.14 -5.16
CA GLN A 37 12.95 -1.28 -5.53
C GLN A 37 14.29 -1.91 -5.17
N ARG A 38 14.27 -3.16 -4.71
CA ARG A 38 15.47 -3.99 -4.54
C ARG A 38 15.24 -5.41 -5.04
N VAL A 39 16.26 -5.95 -5.70
CA VAL A 39 16.39 -7.35 -6.08
C VAL A 39 16.88 -8.14 -4.88
N VAL A 40 16.11 -9.19 -4.55
CA VAL A 40 16.50 -10.20 -3.59
C VAL A 40 16.96 -11.44 -4.34
N SER A 41 17.99 -12.09 -3.81
CA SER A 41 18.54 -13.36 -4.31
C SER A 41 18.43 -14.40 -3.21
N VAL A 42 17.86 -15.54 -3.53
CA VAL A 42 17.70 -16.68 -2.62
C VAL A 42 18.30 -17.90 -3.27
N GLU A 43 19.31 -18.47 -2.61
CA GLU A 43 19.98 -19.69 -3.05
C GLU A 43 19.53 -20.86 -2.17
N GLU A 44 19.15 -21.96 -2.80
CA GLU A 44 18.71 -23.19 -2.14
C GLU A 44 19.40 -24.40 -2.77
N GLY A 45 19.52 -25.47 -1.99
CA GLY A 45 20.15 -26.73 -2.41
C GLY A 45 21.61 -26.86 -2.01
N GLU A 46 22.22 -27.96 -2.43
CA GLU A 46 23.61 -28.29 -2.13
C GLU A 46 24.37 -28.57 -3.43
N PHE A 47 25.66 -28.21 -3.47
CA PHE A 47 26.50 -28.44 -4.64
C PHE A 47 26.54 -29.93 -5.02
N PRO A 48 26.34 -30.30 -6.30
CA PRO A 48 26.29 -29.44 -7.49
C PRO A 48 24.87 -28.98 -7.91
N SER A 49 23.83 -29.28 -7.12
CA SER A 49 22.42 -29.02 -7.41
C SER A 49 21.89 -27.79 -6.66
N VAL A 50 22.53 -26.64 -6.86
CA VAL A 50 22.08 -25.35 -6.32
C VAL A 50 21.10 -24.67 -7.28
N LYS A 51 20.11 -23.98 -6.74
CA LYS A 51 19.16 -23.14 -7.49
C LYS A 51 19.12 -21.76 -6.86
N ALA A 52 19.13 -20.73 -7.70
CA ALA A 52 18.96 -19.35 -7.29
C ALA A 52 17.64 -18.80 -7.83
N LEU A 53 16.90 -18.07 -6.99
CA LEU A 53 15.75 -17.27 -7.38
C LEU A 53 16.10 -15.81 -7.17
N HIS A 54 15.86 -15.00 -8.19
CA HIS A 54 16.10 -13.55 -8.13
C HIS A 54 14.80 -12.82 -8.44
N SER A 55 14.49 -11.74 -7.71
CA SER A 55 13.34 -10.92 -8.07
C SER A 55 13.37 -9.55 -7.40
N PRO A 56 12.93 -8.48 -8.09
CA PRO A 56 12.76 -7.16 -7.47
C PRO A 56 11.54 -7.15 -6.55
N VAL A 57 11.67 -7.58 -5.29
CA VAL A 57 10.55 -7.75 -4.34
C VAL A 57 10.25 -6.52 -3.48
N GLU A 58 11.25 -5.69 -3.17
CA GLU A 58 11.05 -4.51 -2.30
C GLU A 58 10.49 -3.30 -3.06
N ARG A 59 9.41 -3.49 -3.81
CA ARG A 59 8.78 -2.45 -4.64
C ARG A 59 7.29 -2.31 -4.39
N CYS A 60 6.73 -1.14 -4.68
CA CYS A 60 5.31 -0.88 -4.43
C CYS A 60 4.43 -1.76 -5.30
N MET A 61 3.42 -2.38 -4.68
CA MET A 61 2.46 -3.24 -5.39
C MET A 61 1.43 -2.46 -6.21
N HIS A 62 1.24 -1.16 -5.95
CA HIS A 62 0.20 -0.35 -6.60
C HIS A 62 -1.17 -1.02 -6.53
N CYS A 63 -1.60 -1.31 -5.30
CA CYS A 63 -2.83 -2.02 -4.97
C CYS A 63 -4.05 -1.37 -5.62
N LEU A 64 -5.03 -2.20 -5.98
CA LEU A 64 -6.32 -1.76 -6.44
C LEU A 64 -7.10 -1.13 -5.28
N GLU A 65 -6.95 -1.64 -4.06
CA GLU A 65 -7.46 -1.03 -2.84
C GLU A 65 -6.32 -0.61 -1.89
N PRO A 66 -5.64 0.52 -2.16
CA PRO A 66 -4.45 0.91 -1.42
C PRO A 66 -4.78 1.40 -0.01
N ALA A 67 -4.35 0.62 0.99
CA ALA A 67 -4.46 0.99 2.40
C ALA A 67 -3.75 2.32 2.70
N CYS A 68 -2.60 2.59 2.07
CA CYS A 68 -1.84 3.82 2.25
C CYS A 68 -2.60 5.09 1.83
N VAL A 69 -3.41 5.02 0.76
CA VAL A 69 -4.29 6.14 0.34
C VAL A 69 -5.30 6.43 1.44
N SER A 70 -5.90 5.39 2.01
CA SER A 70 -6.93 5.56 3.03
C SER A 70 -6.37 5.92 4.40
N ALA A 71 -5.12 5.55 4.67
CA ALA A 71 -4.43 5.90 5.89
C ALA A 71 -4.00 7.37 5.91
N CYS A 72 -3.78 8.02 4.76
CA CYS A 72 -3.25 9.38 4.69
C CYS A 72 -4.33 10.43 5.02
N PRO A 73 -4.23 11.16 6.16
CA PRO A 73 -5.22 12.18 6.51
C PRO A 73 -5.02 13.48 5.70
N PHE A 74 -3.85 13.67 5.11
CA PHE A 74 -3.47 14.90 4.39
C PHE A 74 -3.80 14.87 2.89
N GLY A 75 -4.42 13.79 2.39
CA GLY A 75 -4.70 13.64 0.96
C GLY A 75 -3.46 13.64 0.06
N ALA A 76 -2.30 13.30 0.62
CA ALA A 76 -1.02 13.31 -0.10
C ALA A 76 -0.82 12.08 -1.00
N ILE A 77 -1.66 11.06 -0.90
CA ILE A 77 -1.52 9.82 -1.69
C ILE A 77 -2.78 9.61 -2.51
N THR A 78 -2.63 9.45 -3.82
CA THR A 78 -3.75 9.28 -4.76
C THR A 78 -3.57 8.03 -5.59
N LYS A 79 -4.65 7.26 -5.80
CA LYS A 79 -4.71 6.23 -6.84
C LYS A 79 -5.24 6.87 -8.11
N THR A 80 -4.48 6.78 -9.20
CA THR A 80 -4.89 7.29 -10.51
C THR A 80 -5.84 6.30 -11.18
N GLU A 81 -6.58 6.76 -12.18
CA GLU A 81 -7.55 5.94 -12.93
C GLU A 81 -6.89 4.72 -13.60
N HIS A 82 -5.63 4.86 -14.02
CA HIS A 82 -4.88 3.82 -14.72
C HIS A 82 -4.11 2.85 -13.80
N GLY A 83 -4.24 2.95 -12.47
CA GLY A 83 -3.61 2.02 -11.53
C GLY A 83 -2.50 2.58 -10.63
N PRO A 84 -1.58 3.46 -11.11
CA PRO A 84 -0.55 4.07 -10.27
C PRO A 84 -1.11 4.65 -8.96
N VAL A 85 -0.30 4.54 -7.91
CA VAL A 85 -0.59 5.09 -6.58
C VAL A 85 0.58 6.02 -6.33
N VAL A 86 0.34 7.31 -6.28
CA VAL A 86 1.39 8.33 -6.32
C VAL A 86 1.34 9.17 -5.05
N ILE A 87 2.50 9.74 -4.67
CA ILE A 87 2.61 10.63 -3.52
C ILE A 87 2.87 12.05 -4.04
N ASP A 88 2.01 12.96 -3.63
CA ASP A 88 2.20 14.40 -3.72
C ASP A 88 3.09 14.84 -2.55
N HIS A 89 4.35 15.15 -2.86
CA HIS A 89 5.36 15.46 -1.84
C HIS A 89 5.17 16.85 -1.23
N GLU A 90 4.41 17.75 -1.87
CA GLU A 90 4.05 19.05 -1.30
C GLU A 90 3.09 18.87 -0.13
N LYS A 91 2.09 17.98 -0.27
CA LYS A 91 1.13 17.65 0.79
C LYS A 91 1.65 16.68 1.84
N CYS A 92 2.68 15.90 1.51
CA CYS A 92 3.21 14.89 2.42
C CYS A 92 3.83 15.54 3.66
N THR A 93 3.40 15.18 4.87
CA THR A 93 3.94 15.73 6.13
C THR A 93 5.01 14.85 6.78
N GLY A 94 5.25 13.65 6.25
CA GLY A 94 6.18 12.70 6.87
C GLY A 94 5.65 11.96 8.09
N CYS A 95 4.32 11.98 8.36
CA CYS A 95 3.72 11.30 9.53
C CYS A 95 3.83 9.76 9.56
N GLN A 96 4.30 9.13 8.48
CA GLN A 96 4.55 7.68 8.37
C GLN A 96 3.33 6.74 8.58
N LEU A 97 2.10 7.26 8.61
CA LEU A 97 0.90 6.40 8.66
C LEU A 97 0.83 5.43 7.48
N CYS A 98 1.18 5.90 6.29
CA CYS A 98 1.23 5.07 5.09
C CYS A 98 2.29 3.96 5.17
N VAL A 99 3.37 4.16 5.93
CA VAL A 99 4.40 3.14 6.20
C VAL A 99 3.77 2.02 7.03
N LYS A 100 3.13 2.38 8.15
CA LYS A 100 2.47 1.41 9.06
C LYS A 100 1.30 0.68 8.40
N ALA A 101 0.57 1.36 7.52
CA ALA A 101 -0.59 0.80 6.83
C ALA A 101 -0.22 -0.14 5.66
N CYS A 102 1.02 -0.11 5.17
CA CYS A 102 1.43 -0.91 4.03
C CYS A 102 1.73 -2.35 4.47
N PRO A 103 1.01 -3.36 3.94
CA PRO A 103 1.27 -4.77 4.30
C PRO A 103 2.68 -5.27 3.92
N TRP A 104 3.29 -4.62 2.92
CA TRP A 104 4.63 -4.92 2.43
C TRP A 104 5.71 -3.99 3.00
N ASN A 105 5.36 -3.06 3.89
CA ASN A 105 6.31 -2.09 4.47
C ASN A 105 7.14 -1.31 3.42
N ILE A 106 6.54 -0.98 2.27
CA ILE A 106 7.26 -0.35 1.14
C ILE A 106 7.53 1.14 1.32
N PRO A 107 6.57 2.00 1.72
CA PRO A 107 6.84 3.42 1.84
C PRO A 107 7.95 3.67 2.87
N LYS A 108 8.94 4.49 2.53
CA LYS A 108 10.08 4.82 3.40
C LYS A 108 10.16 6.33 3.62
N LEU A 109 10.44 6.75 4.85
CA LEU A 109 10.71 8.15 5.18
C LEU A 109 12.14 8.51 4.75
N SER A 110 12.29 9.57 3.97
CA SER A 110 13.59 10.19 3.72
C SER A 110 14.03 11.00 4.93
N ILE A 111 15.28 10.79 5.35
CA ILE A 111 15.86 11.53 6.47
C ILE A 111 16.17 12.96 6.03
N GLU A 112 16.56 13.15 4.77
CA GLU A 112 16.89 14.44 4.18
C GLU A 112 15.66 15.33 4.04
N THR A 113 14.64 14.84 3.34
CA THR A 113 13.48 15.67 2.96
C THR A 113 12.33 15.61 3.96
N LYS A 114 12.37 14.67 4.92
CA LYS A 114 11.26 14.35 5.84
C LYS A 114 9.94 13.99 5.13
N LYS A 115 10.01 13.57 3.87
CA LYS A 115 8.86 13.08 3.10
C LYS A 115 8.93 11.57 2.93
N VAL A 116 7.79 10.95 2.65
CA VAL A 116 7.71 9.50 2.39
C VAL A 116 7.79 9.24 0.89
N TYR A 117 8.64 8.29 0.50
CA TYR A 117 8.85 7.86 -0.87
C TYR A 117 8.53 6.38 -1.05
N LYS A 118 8.20 6.02 -2.28
CA LYS A 118 7.99 4.65 -2.77
C LYS A 118 7.98 4.69 -4.30
N CYS A 119 7.95 3.53 -4.94
CA CYS A 119 7.72 3.46 -6.38
C CYS A 119 6.40 4.18 -6.72
N ASP A 120 6.45 4.99 -7.77
CA ASP A 120 5.36 5.78 -8.32
C ASP A 120 4.82 5.19 -9.64
N PHE A 121 5.28 3.99 -10.00
CA PHE A 121 4.98 3.32 -11.27
C PHE A 121 5.51 4.05 -12.51
N CYS A 122 6.54 4.89 -12.34
CA CYS A 122 7.05 5.79 -13.38
C CYS A 122 5.94 6.68 -13.95
N TYR A 123 5.10 7.24 -13.08
CA TYR A 123 3.88 7.93 -13.48
C TYR A 123 4.13 9.05 -14.51
N SER A 124 5.19 9.84 -14.35
CA SER A 124 5.60 10.87 -15.32
C SER A 124 5.85 10.30 -16.72
N ARG A 125 6.62 9.21 -16.81
CA ARG A 125 6.90 8.52 -18.08
C ARG A 125 5.63 7.99 -18.75
N LEU A 126 4.69 7.47 -17.96
CA LEU A 126 3.41 7.00 -18.49
C LEU A 126 2.59 8.13 -19.13
N GLN A 127 2.66 9.36 -18.58
CA GLN A 127 2.00 10.52 -19.18
C GLN A 127 2.59 10.89 -20.55
N GLU A 128 3.85 10.54 -20.80
CA GLU A 128 4.53 10.72 -22.08
C GLU A 128 4.36 9.50 -23.02
N GLY A 129 3.56 8.50 -22.63
CA GLY A 129 3.37 7.27 -23.41
C GLY A 129 4.56 6.31 -23.37
N LEU A 130 5.51 6.52 -22.45
CA LEU A 130 6.69 5.68 -22.28
C LEU A 130 6.42 4.58 -21.23
N SER A 131 7.04 3.41 -21.39
CA SER A 131 6.97 2.35 -20.38
C SER A 131 7.81 2.67 -19.13
N PRO A 132 7.55 2.02 -17.99
CA PRO A 132 8.38 2.14 -16.80
C PRO A 132 9.85 1.79 -17.08
N ALA A 133 10.79 2.57 -16.53
CA ALA A 133 12.22 2.41 -16.81
C ALA A 133 12.77 1.02 -16.44
N CYS A 134 12.27 0.44 -15.34
CA CYS A 134 12.65 -0.91 -14.93
C CYS A 134 12.22 -2.00 -15.90
N VAL A 135 11.13 -1.80 -16.63
CA VAL A 135 10.63 -2.74 -17.64
C VAL A 135 11.45 -2.62 -18.91
N GLU A 136 11.68 -1.38 -19.38
CA GLU A 136 12.44 -1.09 -20.59
C GLU A 136 13.86 -1.65 -20.56
N VAL A 137 14.53 -1.61 -19.40
CA VAL A 137 15.90 -2.08 -19.25
C VAL A 137 16.04 -3.60 -19.07
N CYS A 138 14.94 -4.34 -18.92
CA CYS A 138 15.00 -5.76 -18.54
C CYS A 138 15.54 -6.61 -19.72
N PRO A 139 16.76 -7.16 -19.64
CA PRO A 139 17.40 -7.80 -20.81
C PRO A 139 16.78 -9.15 -21.17
N VAL A 140 16.10 -9.79 -20.22
CA VAL A 140 15.55 -11.15 -20.33
C VAL A 140 14.02 -11.14 -20.39
N GLY A 141 13.38 -9.97 -20.37
CA GLY A 141 11.91 -9.88 -20.43
C GLY A 141 11.19 -10.43 -19.20
N ALA A 142 11.89 -10.55 -18.06
CA ALA A 142 11.30 -10.93 -16.77
C ALA A 142 10.30 -9.87 -16.26
N LEU A 143 10.42 -8.62 -16.70
CA LEU A 143 9.47 -7.55 -16.40
C LEU A 143 8.69 -7.21 -17.68
N LYS A 144 7.36 -7.24 -17.62
CA LYS A 144 6.46 -6.89 -18.73
C LYS A 144 5.46 -5.84 -18.29
N PHE A 145 5.19 -4.86 -19.15
CA PHE A 145 4.22 -3.78 -18.90
C PHE A 145 3.07 -3.86 -19.91
N GLY A 146 1.85 -3.61 -19.45
CA GLY A 146 0.68 -3.66 -20.33
C GLY A 146 -0.63 -3.58 -19.55
N ASP A 147 -1.70 -4.09 -20.16
CA ASP A 147 -2.99 -4.23 -19.49
C ASP A 147 -2.91 -5.29 -18.38
N ARG A 148 -3.38 -4.96 -17.18
CA ARG A 148 -3.30 -5.84 -16.01
C ARG A 148 -4.01 -7.17 -16.23
N GLU A 149 -5.19 -7.17 -16.85
CA GLU A 149 -5.99 -8.40 -17.01
C GLU A 149 -5.32 -9.36 -17.99
N GLU A 150 -4.77 -8.83 -19.08
CA GLU A 150 -4.03 -9.63 -20.06
C GLU A 150 -2.74 -10.20 -19.47
N LEU A 151 -2.00 -9.41 -18.69
CA LEU A 151 -0.82 -9.90 -17.98
C LEU A 151 -1.16 -11.00 -16.97
N LEU A 152 -2.28 -10.87 -16.25
CA LEU A 152 -2.74 -11.88 -15.30
C LEU A 152 -3.14 -13.19 -16.01
N LYS A 153 -3.82 -13.10 -17.16
CA LYS A 153 -4.14 -14.27 -18.00
C LYS A 153 -2.87 -14.96 -18.48
N GLU A 154 -1.89 -14.19 -18.96
CA GLU A 154 -0.59 -14.74 -19.39
C GLU A 154 0.11 -15.47 -18.23
N ALA A 155 0.16 -14.85 -17.06
CA ALA A 155 0.82 -15.41 -15.89
C ALA A 155 0.20 -16.74 -15.48
N LYS A 156 -1.14 -16.80 -15.37
CA LYS A 156 -1.88 -18.02 -15.02
C LYS A 156 -1.73 -19.14 -16.03
N ALA A 157 -1.54 -18.82 -17.30
CA ALA A 157 -1.35 -19.82 -18.34
C ALA A 157 0.02 -20.52 -18.26
N LYS A 158 1.03 -19.86 -17.66
CA LYS A 158 2.44 -20.31 -17.72
C LYS A 158 3.03 -20.68 -16.36
N LYS A 159 2.45 -20.21 -15.25
CA LYS A 159 3.08 -20.24 -13.93
C LYS A 159 2.13 -20.81 -12.89
N LYS A 160 2.68 -21.57 -11.96
CA LYS A 160 1.92 -22.24 -10.89
C LYS A 160 1.48 -21.30 -9.78
N TYR A 161 2.36 -20.39 -9.36
CA TYR A 161 2.12 -19.46 -8.25
C TYR A 161 1.97 -18.04 -8.79
N ILE A 162 0.89 -17.38 -8.40
CA ILE A 162 0.55 -16.00 -8.78
C ILE A 162 0.38 -15.19 -7.50
N TYR A 163 0.96 -13.98 -7.48
CA TYR A 163 0.81 -13.03 -6.38
C TYR A 163 0.46 -11.65 -6.94
N GLY A 164 -0.46 -10.95 -6.29
CA GLY A 164 -1.03 -9.69 -6.75
C GLY A 164 -2.38 -9.83 -7.45
N GLU A 165 -2.93 -11.05 -7.49
CA GLU A 165 -4.26 -11.28 -8.02
C GLU A 165 -5.33 -10.79 -7.03
N VAL A 166 -5.21 -11.22 -5.77
CA VAL A 166 -6.22 -11.05 -4.72
C VAL A 166 -5.73 -10.16 -3.58
N GLU A 167 -4.42 -10.03 -3.41
CA GLU A 167 -3.79 -9.26 -2.35
C GLU A 167 -4.21 -7.79 -2.42
N ALA A 168 -4.73 -7.25 -1.32
CA ALA A 168 -5.24 -5.88 -1.25
C ALA A 168 -6.28 -5.54 -2.35
N GLY A 169 -7.19 -6.49 -2.63
CA GLY A 169 -8.20 -6.37 -3.68
C GLY A 169 -7.63 -6.54 -5.10
N GLY A 170 -6.41 -7.07 -5.20
CA GLY A 170 -5.58 -7.13 -6.41
C GLY A 170 -4.59 -5.98 -6.49
N THR A 171 -3.54 -6.16 -7.27
CA THR A 171 -2.44 -5.19 -7.41
C THR A 171 -2.05 -4.98 -8.86
N SER A 172 -1.48 -3.82 -9.19
CA SER A 172 -0.97 -3.54 -10.54
C SER A 172 0.38 -4.24 -10.77
N LEU A 173 1.12 -4.55 -9.71
CA LEU A 173 2.30 -5.39 -9.79
C LEU A 173 1.94 -6.86 -9.54
N ILE A 174 2.22 -7.74 -10.49
CA ILE A 174 1.91 -9.17 -10.44
C ILE A 174 3.23 -9.93 -10.43
N TYR A 175 3.40 -10.90 -9.52
CA TYR A 175 4.50 -11.84 -9.57
C TYR A 175 3.99 -13.22 -9.98
N ALA A 176 4.79 -13.91 -10.78
CA ALA A 176 4.48 -15.26 -11.23
C ALA A 176 5.74 -16.13 -11.20
N SER A 177 5.61 -17.37 -10.73
CA SER A 177 6.71 -18.33 -10.62
C SER A 177 6.20 -19.78 -10.64
N ASN A 178 7.08 -20.71 -10.95
CA ASN A 178 6.86 -22.14 -10.70
C ASN A 178 7.25 -22.58 -9.29
N GLU A 179 7.92 -21.72 -8.52
CA GLU A 179 8.24 -21.90 -7.10
C GLU A 179 7.33 -21.04 -6.20
N PRO A 180 7.12 -21.41 -4.93
CA PRO A 180 6.37 -20.58 -3.99
C PRO A 180 7.00 -19.18 -3.84
N LEU A 181 6.20 -18.14 -4.09
CA LEU A 181 6.64 -16.74 -4.04
C LEU A 181 7.02 -16.26 -2.63
N THR A 182 6.67 -16.99 -1.59
CA THR A 182 7.17 -16.77 -0.23
C THR A 182 8.67 -17.01 -0.12
N LYS A 183 9.28 -17.81 -1.00
CA LYS A 183 10.73 -18.06 -1.00
C LYS A 183 11.52 -16.78 -1.24
N ILE A 184 11.04 -15.90 -2.12
CA ILE A 184 11.66 -14.60 -2.40
C ILE A 184 11.23 -13.51 -1.41
N GLY A 185 10.59 -13.87 -0.28
CA GLY A 185 10.24 -12.95 0.79
C GLY A 185 8.92 -12.20 0.63
N LEU A 186 8.08 -12.54 -0.37
CA LEU A 186 6.74 -11.98 -0.45
C LEU A 186 5.86 -12.53 0.70
N PRO A 187 5.23 -11.66 1.50
CA PRO A 187 4.48 -12.09 2.68
C PRO A 187 3.15 -12.73 2.30
N LYS A 188 2.74 -13.77 3.03
CA LYS A 188 1.33 -14.23 3.02
C LYS A 188 0.50 -13.18 3.78
N LEU A 189 -0.39 -12.47 3.09
CA LEU A 189 -1.21 -11.43 3.71
C LEU A 189 -2.49 -11.96 4.37
N PHE A 190 -2.90 -13.17 4.01
CA PHE A 190 -4.07 -13.85 4.56
C PHE A 190 -3.61 -15.15 5.23
N PRO A 191 -4.11 -15.48 6.43
CA PRO A 191 -4.08 -16.84 6.94
C PRO A 191 -4.74 -17.81 5.95
N GLU A 192 -4.31 -19.07 5.92
CA GLU A 192 -4.88 -20.09 5.01
C GLU A 192 -6.40 -20.25 5.20
N GLU A 193 -6.92 -20.02 6.42
CA GLU A 193 -8.37 -20.06 6.70
C GLU A 193 -9.15 -18.87 6.12
N LEU A 194 -8.48 -17.77 5.79
CA LEU A 194 -9.04 -16.54 5.21
C LEU A 194 -8.94 -16.48 3.68
N GLU A 195 -8.23 -17.42 3.04
CA GLU A 195 -8.21 -17.55 1.58
C GLU A 195 -9.64 -17.73 1.03
N ILE A 196 -10.54 -18.40 1.76
CA ILE A 196 -11.96 -18.58 1.38
C ILE A 196 -12.69 -17.23 1.19
N LEU A 197 -12.32 -16.18 1.94
CA LEU A 197 -12.86 -14.82 1.76
C LEU A 197 -12.15 -14.04 0.64
N ALA A 198 -10.87 -14.32 0.39
CA ALA A 198 -10.08 -13.68 -0.65
C ALA A 198 -10.35 -14.23 -2.07
N VAL A 199 -10.78 -15.48 -2.21
CA VAL A 199 -11.09 -16.12 -3.51
C VAL A 199 -12.57 -16.01 -3.90
N ASN A 200 -13.43 -15.45 -3.03
CA ASN A 200 -14.84 -15.22 -3.38
C ASN A 200 -15.04 -13.79 -3.91
N PRO A 201 -15.30 -13.61 -5.23
CA PRO A 201 -15.55 -12.29 -5.82
C PRO A 201 -16.73 -11.56 -5.17
N ASP A 202 -17.73 -12.29 -4.66
CA ASP A 202 -18.88 -11.70 -3.99
C ASP A 202 -18.53 -11.19 -2.59
N ALA A 203 -17.58 -11.82 -1.89
CA ALA A 203 -17.10 -11.34 -0.59
C ALA A 203 -16.20 -10.10 -0.74
N GLN A 204 -15.33 -10.08 -1.75
CA GLN A 204 -14.54 -8.89 -2.09
C GLN A 204 -15.44 -7.74 -2.57
N ARG A 205 -16.43 -8.03 -3.42
CA ARG A 205 -17.44 -7.06 -3.84
C ARG A 205 -18.22 -6.55 -2.64
N ALA A 206 -18.69 -7.41 -1.74
CA ALA A 206 -19.41 -6.99 -0.53
C ALA A 206 -18.57 -6.09 0.39
N PHE A 207 -17.28 -6.37 0.57
CA PHE A 207 -16.38 -5.52 1.36
C PHE A 207 -16.08 -4.19 0.67
N SER A 208 -15.84 -4.20 -0.64
CA SER A 208 -15.63 -2.99 -1.45
C SER A 208 -16.90 -2.13 -1.54
N GLU A 209 -18.07 -2.76 -1.67
CA GLU A 209 -19.39 -2.14 -1.58
C GLU A 209 -19.62 -1.56 -0.19
N PHE A 210 -19.33 -2.30 0.88
CA PHE A 210 -19.40 -1.79 2.25
C PHE A 210 -18.51 -0.55 2.41
N ARG A 211 -17.25 -0.60 1.97
CA ARG A 211 -16.31 0.51 2.08
C ARG A 211 -16.74 1.73 1.24
N SER A 212 -17.15 1.51 0.00
CA SER A 212 -17.57 2.58 -0.91
C SER A 212 -18.91 3.20 -0.47
N THR A 213 -19.81 2.41 0.08
CA THR A 213 -21.18 2.81 0.43
C THR A 213 -21.25 3.41 1.83
N ILE A 214 -20.53 2.85 2.81
CA ILE A 214 -20.53 3.29 4.21
C ILE A 214 -19.44 4.35 4.49
N LEU A 215 -18.20 4.12 4.05
CA LEU A 215 -17.08 5.01 4.40
C LEU A 215 -16.88 6.14 3.39
N ARG A 216 -17.06 5.89 2.09
CA ARG A 216 -16.94 6.93 1.04
C ARG A 216 -18.27 7.58 0.66
N GLY A 217 -19.38 6.87 0.69
CA GLY A 217 -20.69 7.38 0.29
C GLY A 217 -21.24 8.45 1.24
N ASP A 218 -21.68 9.58 0.72
CA ASP A 218 -22.19 10.72 1.52
C ASP A 218 -23.62 10.55 2.03
N LYS A 219 -24.28 9.44 1.67
CA LYS A 219 -25.71 9.20 1.96
C LYS A 219 -25.98 8.32 3.17
N ILE A 220 -25.01 7.54 3.66
CA ILE A 220 -25.26 6.55 4.74
C ILE A 220 -24.73 7.02 6.08
N LEU A 221 -23.45 7.35 6.16
CA LEU A 221 -22.87 7.94 7.36
C LEU A 221 -22.73 9.43 7.18
N SER A 222 -23.26 10.21 8.13
CA SER A 222 -23.02 11.64 8.16
C SER A 222 -21.52 11.92 8.25
N ARG A 223 -21.07 13.06 7.71
CA ARG A 223 -19.66 13.51 7.80
C ARG A 223 -19.10 13.43 9.22
N LYS A 224 -19.95 13.76 10.21
CA LYS A 224 -19.66 13.62 11.64
C LYS A 224 -19.36 12.18 12.05
N VAL A 225 -20.19 11.21 11.67
CA VAL A 225 -19.97 9.80 12.05
C VAL A 225 -18.71 9.26 11.37
N LYS A 226 -18.45 9.62 10.11
CA LYS A 226 -17.19 9.28 9.43
C LYS A 226 -15.99 9.80 10.22
N ARG A 227 -16.01 11.07 10.63
CA ARG A 227 -14.94 11.70 11.41
C ARG A 227 -14.70 10.99 12.75
N LEU A 228 -15.76 10.65 13.48
CA LEU A 228 -15.65 9.90 14.74
C LEU A 228 -15.06 8.51 14.53
N LEU A 229 -15.50 7.76 13.51
CA LEU A 229 -14.93 6.45 13.18
C LEU A 229 -13.45 6.53 12.80
N THR A 230 -13.03 7.58 12.10
CA THR A 230 -11.62 7.82 11.79
C THR A 230 -10.79 8.04 13.07
N ILE A 231 -11.30 8.81 14.04
CA ILE A 231 -10.66 8.98 15.34
C ILE A 231 -10.50 7.62 16.05
N VAL A 232 -11.55 6.77 16.04
CA VAL A 232 -11.49 5.41 16.60
C VAL A 232 -10.40 4.60 15.91
N ALA A 233 -10.40 4.58 14.57
CA ALA A 233 -9.45 3.82 13.78
C ALA A 233 -8.00 4.22 14.07
N TYR A 234 -7.69 5.52 14.16
CA TYR A 234 -6.33 5.98 14.46
C TYR A 234 -5.89 5.70 15.90
N ALA A 235 -6.81 5.77 16.86
CA ALA A 235 -6.55 5.40 18.24
C ALA A 235 -6.27 3.89 18.36
N VAL A 236 -7.05 3.05 17.66
CA VAL A 236 -6.79 1.60 17.58
C VAL A 236 -5.50 1.29 16.82
N ALA A 237 -5.15 2.07 15.79
CA ALA A 237 -3.90 1.88 15.06
C ALA A 237 -2.65 2.36 15.83
N GLY A 238 -2.81 3.19 16.87
CA GLY A 238 -1.68 3.64 17.70
C GLY A 238 -0.92 4.85 17.16
N CYS A 239 -1.59 5.79 16.50
CA CYS A 239 -0.97 7.05 16.09
C CYS A 239 -1.44 8.23 16.97
N GLU A 240 -0.61 8.67 17.93
CA GLU A 240 -0.94 9.80 18.81
C GLU A 240 -1.19 11.10 18.04
N GLU A 241 -0.32 11.42 17.09
CA GLU A 241 -0.38 12.67 16.30
C GLU A 241 -1.63 12.73 15.43
N CYS A 242 -2.04 11.59 14.87
CA CYS A 242 -3.21 11.49 14.02
C CYS A 242 -4.50 11.63 14.80
N VAL A 243 -4.54 11.04 16.01
CA VAL A 243 -5.65 11.20 16.95
C VAL A 243 -5.73 12.65 17.43
N GLU A 244 -4.59 13.29 17.71
CA GLU A 244 -4.52 14.70 18.07
C GLU A 244 -5.07 15.61 16.96
N GLU A 245 -4.59 15.46 15.73
CA GLU A 245 -4.97 16.32 14.62
C GLU A 245 -6.43 16.10 14.20
N CYS A 246 -6.88 14.85 14.12
CA CYS A 246 -8.29 14.55 13.86
C CYS A 246 -9.22 15.08 14.95
N THR A 247 -8.75 15.17 16.20
CA THR A 247 -9.50 15.78 17.29
C THR A 247 -9.63 17.29 17.09
N LYS A 248 -8.56 17.99 16.67
CA LYS A 248 -8.61 19.42 16.35
C LYS A 248 -9.54 19.71 15.18
N GLU A 249 -9.44 18.92 14.12
CA GLU A 249 -10.31 19.02 12.94
C GLU A 249 -11.78 18.73 13.29
N ALA A 250 -12.06 17.70 14.09
CA ALA A 250 -13.43 17.40 14.51
C ALA A 250 -14.05 18.57 15.29
N LEU A 251 -13.26 19.23 16.14
CA LEU A 251 -13.70 20.43 16.87
C LEU A 251 -13.93 21.62 15.93
N SER A 252 -13.08 21.82 14.91
CA SER A 252 -13.27 22.90 13.93
C SER A 252 -14.47 22.65 13.01
N GLU A 253 -14.83 21.38 12.78
CA GLU A 253 -16.05 20.95 12.09
C GLU A 253 -17.32 21.01 12.97
N GLY A 254 -17.21 21.45 14.22
CA GLY A 254 -18.35 21.65 15.12
C GLY A 254 -18.86 20.38 15.82
N ILE A 255 -18.09 19.28 15.79
CA ILE A 255 -18.41 18.06 16.53
C ILE A 255 -18.22 18.32 18.02
N LYS A 256 -19.18 17.89 18.85
CA LYS A 256 -19.13 18.18 20.28
C LYS A 256 -18.04 17.36 20.97
N ARG A 257 -17.43 17.93 22.01
CA ARG A 257 -16.34 17.29 22.78
C ARG A 257 -16.74 15.93 23.35
N ASN A 258 -17.95 15.80 23.87
CA ASN A 258 -18.46 14.54 24.43
C ASN A 258 -18.53 13.44 23.36
N GLU A 259 -18.88 13.77 22.12
CA GLU A 259 -18.97 12.79 21.04
C GLU A 259 -17.59 12.30 20.60
N ILE A 260 -16.59 13.18 20.64
CA ILE A 260 -15.19 12.81 20.42
C ILE A 260 -14.67 11.94 21.57
N LEU A 261 -15.02 12.28 22.82
CA LEU A 261 -14.71 11.46 24.00
C LEU A 261 -15.32 10.07 23.91
N ASP A 262 -16.57 9.95 23.46
CA ASP A 262 -17.24 8.66 23.25
C ASP A 262 -16.49 7.82 22.20
N ALA A 263 -16.07 8.43 21.09
CA ALA A 263 -15.27 7.74 20.08
C ALA A 263 -13.91 7.25 20.63
N LEU A 264 -13.18 8.10 21.36
CA LEU A 264 -11.92 7.71 22.01
C LEU A 264 -12.13 6.61 23.05
N THR A 265 -13.27 6.62 23.75
CA THR A 265 -13.66 5.56 24.69
C THR A 265 -13.87 4.23 23.96
N VAL A 266 -14.55 4.23 22.82
CA VAL A 266 -14.70 3.03 21.98
C VAL A 266 -13.34 2.47 21.57
N ALA A 267 -12.40 3.32 21.16
CA ALA A 267 -11.04 2.86 20.83
C ALA A 267 -10.32 2.23 22.04
N CYS A 268 -10.45 2.83 23.23
CA CYS A 268 -9.91 2.28 24.48
C CYS A 268 -10.56 0.93 24.84
N LEU A 269 -11.86 0.76 24.60
CA LEU A 269 -12.53 -0.53 24.81
C LEU A 269 -12.04 -1.61 23.84
N VAL A 270 -11.72 -1.23 22.59
CA VAL A 270 -11.25 -2.16 21.56
C VAL A 270 -9.80 -2.62 21.79
N ARG A 271 -8.91 -1.73 22.26
CA ARG A 271 -7.46 -1.99 22.32
C ARG A 271 -6.83 -1.91 23.73
N GLY A 272 -7.65 -1.67 24.76
CA GLY A 272 -7.21 -1.53 26.14
C GLY A 272 -6.20 -0.38 26.35
N ASP A 273 -5.25 -0.59 27.27
CA ASP A 273 -4.28 0.43 27.71
C ASP A 273 -3.41 1.02 26.59
N SER A 274 -3.24 0.27 25.49
CA SER A 274 -2.46 0.73 24.33
C SER A 274 -3.16 1.87 23.56
N ALA A 275 -4.48 1.87 23.47
CA ALA A 275 -5.24 2.99 22.92
C ALA A 275 -5.28 4.17 23.90
N LEU A 276 -5.31 3.93 25.22
CA LEU A 276 -5.30 4.99 26.23
C LEU A 276 -4.04 5.88 26.10
N ASN A 277 -2.87 5.27 25.90
CA ASN A 277 -1.63 5.99 25.63
C ASN A 277 -1.72 6.82 24.33
N THR A 278 -2.28 6.22 23.28
CA THR A 278 -2.46 6.87 21.98
C THR A 278 -3.37 8.11 22.06
N CYS A 279 -4.37 8.08 22.95
CA CYS A 279 -5.36 9.14 23.08
C CYS A 279 -4.94 10.29 24.02
N LYS A 280 -3.79 10.21 24.71
CA LYS A 280 -3.37 11.18 25.74
C LYS A 280 -3.39 12.63 25.26
N ARG A 281 -2.90 12.89 24.05
CA ARG A 281 -2.83 14.24 23.46
C ARG A 281 -4.23 14.78 23.14
N ALA A 282 -5.10 13.95 22.57
CA ALA A 282 -6.49 14.32 22.34
C ALA A 282 -7.23 14.60 23.65
N PHE A 283 -7.04 13.80 24.70
CA PHE A 283 -7.64 14.10 26.01
C PHE A 283 -7.16 15.43 26.60
N LYS A 284 -5.90 15.83 26.37
CA LYS A 284 -5.39 17.14 26.78
C LYS A 284 -6.11 18.28 26.05
N ILE A 285 -6.25 18.18 24.73
CA ILE A 285 -7.00 19.16 23.91
C ILE A 285 -8.44 19.29 24.38
N LEU A 286 -9.09 18.18 24.70
CA LEU A 286 -10.48 18.16 25.14
C LEU A 286 -10.66 18.74 26.55
N LYS A 287 -9.60 18.80 27.36
CA LYS A 287 -9.56 19.41 28.71
C LYS A 287 -9.25 20.91 28.71
N GLU A 288 -8.48 21.43 27.76
CA GLU A 288 -7.92 22.80 27.76
C GLU A 288 -8.94 23.94 27.44
N LYS A 289 -10.24 23.69 27.45
CA LYS A 289 -11.28 24.70 27.16
C LYS A 289 -12.52 24.60 28.06
N VAL A 290 -12.33 24.30 29.34
CA VAL A 290 -13.32 24.53 30.41
C VAL A 290 -13.12 25.94 30.95
#